data_AF-A0A072N728-F1
#
_entry.id   AF-A0A072N728-F1
#
_cell.length_a   1.000
_cell.length_b   1.000
_cell.length_c   1.000
_cell.angle_alpha   90.00
_cell.angle_beta   90.00
_cell.angle_gamma   90.00
#
_symmetry.space_group_name_H-M   'P 1'
#
loop_
_entity.id
_entity.type
_entity.pdbx_description
1 polymer ?
#
loop_
_entity_poly.entity_id
_entity_poly.type
_entity_poly.pdbx_seq_one_letter_code
_entity_poly.pdbx_strand_id
1 'polypeptide(L)'
;MVFNLECAGCVSRGIPFLKRLHAEYGGRVHLLALHTSRGHRLLPREDVEPTLVRFARDFARLPFPVALDVSGDLARAWETEGTPHWLAFAPGGERLRSVYGSQENAQTRLAYLLEELTGGA
;
A
#
# COMPACT_ATOMS: atom_id res chain seq x y z
N MET A 1 -0.83 -2.09 -0.51
CA MET A 1 -0.62 -1.32 0.73
C MET A 1 -1.65 -0.21 0.81
N VAL A 2 -2.42 -0.15 1.90
CA VAL A 2 -3.29 0.98 2.24
C VAL A 2 -2.45 2.04 2.94
N PHE A 3 -2.54 3.29 2.47
CA PHE A 3 -1.70 4.40 2.92
C PHE A 3 -2.44 5.74 2.87
N ASN A 4 -1.83 6.77 3.44
CA ASN A 4 -2.25 8.16 3.30
C ASN A 4 -1.00 9.06 3.20
N LEU A 5 -1.09 10.20 2.52
CA LEU A 5 0.03 11.14 2.37
C LEU A 5 0.38 11.89 3.67
N GLU A 6 -0.58 12.08 4.58
CA GLU A 6 -0.37 12.70 5.90
C GLU A 6 0.29 11.72 6.89
N CYS A 7 0.41 10.44 6.52
CA CYS A 7 1.04 9.40 7.33
C CYS A 7 2.56 9.34 7.09
N ALA A 8 3.35 9.83 8.05
CA ALA A 8 4.82 9.84 7.94
C ALA A 8 5.42 8.44 7.73
N GLY A 9 4.90 7.40 8.39
CA GLY A 9 5.37 6.03 8.20
C GLY A 9 5.09 5.47 6.80
N CYS A 10 4.02 5.94 6.16
CA CYS A 10 3.64 5.58 4.80
C CYS A 10 4.62 6.16 3.78
N VAL A 11 4.88 7.47 3.88
CA VAL A 11 5.75 8.18 2.92
C VAL A 11 7.22 7.83 3.12
N SER A 12 7.70 7.80 4.37
CA SER A 12 9.14 7.61 4.68
C SER A 12 9.61 6.15 4.63
N ARG A 13 8.73 5.18 4.88
CA ARG A 13 9.10 3.75 4.94
C ARG A 13 8.26 2.88 4.02
N GLY A 14 6.94 3.02 4.06
CA GLY A 14 6.02 2.14 3.32
C GLY A 14 6.18 2.21 1.80
N ILE A 15 6.14 3.41 1.23
CA ILE A 15 6.31 3.64 -0.21
C ILE A 15 7.69 3.20 -0.70
N PRO A 16 8.82 3.58 -0.07
CA PRO A 16 10.13 3.06 -0.43
C PRO A 16 10.22 1.53 -0.39
N PHE A 17 9.63 0.90 0.64
CA PHE A 17 9.61 -0.56 0.74
C PHE A 17 8.77 -1.21 -0.37
N LEU A 18 7.58 -0.68 -0.68
CA LEU A 18 6.73 -1.18 -1.76
C LEU A 18 7.44 -1.09 -3.12
N LYS A 19 8.24 -0.04 -3.35
CA LYS A 19 9.10 0.08 -4.55
C LYS A 19 10.17 -1.01 -4.62
N ARG A 20 10.82 -1.35 -3.50
CA ARG A 20 11.77 -2.47 -3.45
C ARG A 20 11.09 -3.80 -3.78
N LEU A 21 9.93 -4.06 -3.16
CA LEU A 21 9.14 -5.26 -3.46
C LEU A 21 8.73 -5.32 -4.93
N HIS A 22 8.39 -4.18 -5.54
CA HIS A 22 8.07 -4.14 -6.97
C HIS A 22 9.27 -4.44 -7.86
N ALA A 23 10.46 -3.91 -7.53
CA ALA A 23 11.67 -4.21 -8.29
C ALA A 23 12.02 -5.72 -8.25
N GLU A 24 11.74 -6.39 -7.13
CA GLU A 24 12.11 -7.78 -6.90
C GLU A 24 11.03 -8.80 -7.33
N TYR A 25 9.76 -8.46 -7.13
CA TYR A 25 8.63 -9.38 -7.32
C TYR A 25 7.61 -8.90 -8.34
N GLY A 26 7.74 -7.70 -8.94
CA GLY A 26 6.70 -7.10 -9.80
C GLY A 26 6.35 -7.89 -11.07
N GLY A 27 7.22 -8.82 -11.50
CA GLY A 27 6.91 -9.78 -12.58
C GLY A 27 6.15 -11.03 -12.13
N ARG A 28 6.00 -11.23 -10.82
CA ARG A 28 5.41 -12.44 -10.19
C ARG A 28 4.19 -12.12 -9.35
N VAL A 29 4.07 -10.90 -8.82
CA VAL A 29 2.93 -10.43 -8.03
C VAL A 29 2.46 -9.06 -8.46
N HIS A 30 1.17 -8.80 -8.30
CA HIS A 30 0.60 -7.48 -8.47
C HIS A 30 0.72 -6.67 -7.18
N LEU A 31 1.33 -5.49 -7.29
CA LEU A 31 1.47 -4.55 -6.19
C LEU A 31 0.62 -3.31 -6.49
N LEU A 32 -0.10 -2.83 -5.48
CA LEU A 32 -0.95 -1.66 -5.58
C LEU A 32 -0.88 -0.84 -4.29
N ALA A 33 -0.89 0.48 -4.43
CA ALA A 33 -1.05 1.41 -3.32
C ALA A 33 -2.49 1.96 -3.31
N LEU A 34 -3.18 1.87 -2.17
CA LEU A 34 -4.52 2.44 -1.98
C LEU A 34 -4.40 3.63 -1.04
N HIS A 35 -4.56 4.84 -1.55
CA HIS A 35 -4.66 6.04 -0.73
C HIS A 35 -6.07 6.13 -0.13
N THR A 36 -6.21 6.10 1.20
CA THR A 36 -7.53 6.16 1.86
C THR A 36 -7.66 7.37 2.77
N SER A 37 -8.88 7.91 2.89
CA SER A 37 -9.21 8.92 3.90
C SER A 37 -9.57 8.32 5.26
N ARG A 38 -9.79 6.99 5.37
CA ARG A 38 -10.19 6.35 6.63
C ARG A 38 -9.10 6.53 7.70
N GLY A 39 -9.47 7.06 8.86
CA GLY A 39 -8.55 7.36 9.96
C GLY A 39 -7.71 8.62 9.75
N HIS A 40 -8.01 9.41 8.72
CA HIS A 40 -7.33 10.66 8.38
C HIS A 40 -8.36 11.78 8.16
N ARG A 41 -7.88 12.98 7.84
CA ARG A 41 -8.76 14.09 7.50
C ARG A 41 -9.56 13.76 6.24
N LEU A 42 -10.88 13.90 6.32
CA LEU A 42 -11.78 13.75 5.18
C LEU A 42 -11.71 15.02 4.33
N LEU A 43 -11.26 14.87 3.09
CA LEU A 43 -11.19 15.92 2.09
C LEU A 43 -11.96 15.46 0.85
N PRO A 44 -12.57 16.40 0.11
CA PRO A 44 -13.20 16.07 -1.15
C PRO A 44 -12.14 15.69 -2.19
N ARG A 45 -12.55 15.02 -3.26
CA ARG A 45 -11.63 14.41 -4.23
C ARG A 45 -10.70 15.44 -4.87
N GLU A 46 -11.23 16.61 -5.20
CA GLU A 46 -10.54 17.74 -5.81
C GLU A 46 -9.36 18.27 -4.98
N ASP A 47 -9.40 18.10 -3.65
CA ASP A 47 -8.34 18.55 -2.75
C ASP A 47 -7.24 17.48 -2.56
N VAL A 48 -7.55 16.21 -2.84
CA VAL A 48 -6.64 15.07 -2.63
C VAL A 48 -5.98 14.62 -3.93
N GLU A 49 -6.76 14.45 -4.98
CA GLU A 49 -6.32 13.82 -6.24
C GLU A 49 -5.13 14.52 -6.89
N PRO A 50 -5.09 15.87 -7.02
CA PRO A 50 -3.94 16.54 -7.63
C PRO A 50 -2.63 16.28 -6.86
N THR A 51 -2.70 16.32 -5.53
CA THR A 51 -1.54 16.08 -4.66
C THR A 51 -1.09 14.62 -4.75
N LEU A 52 -2.03 13.68 -4.76
CA LEU A 52 -1.74 12.25 -4.91
C LEU A 52 -1.13 11.93 -6.28
N VAL A 53 -1.65 12.51 -7.36
CA VAL A 53 -1.13 12.32 -8.72
C VAL A 53 0.29 12.88 -8.81
N ARG A 54 0.54 14.10 -8.32
CA ARG A 54 1.88 14.70 -8.28
C ARG A 54 2.85 13.86 -7.45
N PHE A 55 2.42 13.38 -6.28
CA PHE A 55 3.22 12.51 -5.45
C PHE A 55 3.59 11.22 -6.20
N ALA A 56 2.60 10.54 -6.77
CA ALA A 56 2.79 9.26 -7.44
C ALA A 56 3.66 9.38 -8.70
N ARG A 57 3.42 10.39 -9.54
CA ARG A 57 4.09 10.54 -10.84
C ARG A 57 5.44 11.24 -10.75
N ASP A 58 5.52 12.34 -10.00
CA ASP A 58 6.66 13.25 -10.11
C ASP A 58 7.65 13.08 -8.95
N PHE A 59 7.12 13.01 -7.72
CA PHE A 59 7.94 12.95 -6.50
C PHE A 59 8.44 11.52 -6.23
N ALA A 60 7.52 10.59 -6.00
CA ALA A 60 7.84 9.21 -5.62
C ALA A 60 8.10 8.31 -6.82
N ARG A 61 7.60 8.69 -8.03
CA ARG A 61 7.74 7.95 -9.29
C ARG A 61 7.40 6.47 -9.11
N LEU A 62 6.15 6.21 -8.74
CA LEU A 62 5.67 4.88 -8.37
C LEU A 62 5.53 4.00 -9.62
N PRO A 63 6.19 2.84 -9.68
CA PRO A 63 6.16 1.95 -10.85
C PRO A 63 4.93 1.03 -10.88
N PHE A 64 3.95 1.26 -10.00
CA PHE A 64 2.77 0.44 -9.81
C PHE A 64 1.51 1.30 -9.68
N PRO A 65 0.31 0.73 -9.87
CA PRO A 65 -0.93 1.46 -9.75
C PRO A 65 -1.17 2.07 -8.36
N VAL A 66 -1.79 3.24 -8.37
CA VAL A 66 -2.26 3.94 -7.17
C VAL A 66 -3.77 4.17 -7.31
N ALA A 67 -4.53 3.66 -6.36
CA ALA A 67 -5.96 3.88 -6.25
C ALA A 67 -6.25 4.93 -5.16
N LEU A 68 -7.38 5.64 -5.30
CA LEU A 68 -7.86 6.64 -4.36
C LEU A 68 -9.23 6.22 -3.80
N ASP A 69 -9.27 5.98 -2.49
CA ASP A 69 -10.45 5.67 -1.69
C ASP A 69 -10.81 6.90 -0.84
N VAL A 70 -11.49 7.85 -1.47
CA VAL A 70 -11.86 9.13 -0.83
C VAL A 70 -12.84 8.92 0.33
N SER A 71 -13.79 7.99 0.20
CA SER A 71 -14.82 7.73 1.21
C SER A 71 -14.32 6.86 2.38
N GLY A 72 -13.24 6.10 2.17
CA GLY A 72 -12.75 5.15 3.16
C GLY A 72 -13.52 3.82 3.16
N ASP A 73 -14.38 3.58 2.17
CA ASP A 73 -15.25 2.41 2.12
C ASP A 73 -14.47 1.13 1.82
N LEU A 74 -13.48 1.19 0.94
CA LEU A 74 -12.62 0.05 0.65
C LEU A 74 -11.76 -0.30 1.86
N ALA A 75 -11.13 0.71 2.46
CA ALA A 75 -10.39 0.57 3.71
C ALA A 75 -11.29 -0.02 4.82
N ARG A 76 -12.56 0.39 4.88
CA ARG A 76 -13.54 -0.16 5.83
C ARG A 76 -13.90 -1.61 5.55
N ALA A 77 -14.18 -1.97 4.30
CA ALA A 77 -14.52 -3.33 3.91
C ALA A 77 -13.36 -4.31 4.14
N TRP A 78 -12.12 -3.83 4.10
CA TRP A 78 -10.93 -4.63 4.39
C TRP A 78 -10.46 -4.57 5.84
N GLU A 79 -11.24 -3.97 6.72
CA GLU A 79 -10.97 -3.86 8.16
C GLU A 79 -9.63 -3.17 8.45
N THR A 80 -9.28 -2.14 7.67
CA THR A 80 -8.05 -1.38 7.89
C THR A 80 -8.33 -0.22 8.84
N GLU A 81 -7.81 -0.28 10.07
CA GLU A 81 -8.07 0.75 11.10
C GLU A 81 -7.01 1.85 11.14
N GLY A 82 -5.88 1.65 10.46
CA GLY A 82 -4.80 2.63 10.41
C GLY A 82 -3.89 2.40 9.21
N THR A 83 -2.92 3.31 9.04
CA THR A 83 -1.95 3.26 7.92
C THR A 83 -0.53 3.47 8.44
N PRO A 84 0.50 2.87 7.80
CA PRO A 84 0.41 1.99 6.65
C PRO A 84 -0.11 0.61 7.05
N HIS A 85 -0.88 -0.02 6.15
CA HIS A 85 -1.42 -1.36 6.36
C HIS A 85 -1.26 -2.19 5.09
N TRP A 86 -0.68 -3.37 5.25
CA TRP A 86 -0.39 -4.28 4.15
C TRP A 86 -1.41 -5.41 4.16
N LEU A 87 -2.01 -5.62 2.99
CA LEU A 87 -2.93 -6.70 2.72
C LEU A 87 -2.34 -7.50 1.57
N ALA A 88 -2.29 -8.82 1.72
CA ALA A 88 -1.91 -9.75 0.67
C ALA A 88 -3.10 -10.63 0.35
N PHE A 89 -3.33 -10.86 -0.94
CA PHE A 89 -4.46 -11.63 -1.45
C PHE A 89 -3.96 -12.74 -2.36
N ALA A 90 -4.64 -13.89 -2.33
CA ALA A 90 -4.47 -14.95 -3.31
C ALA A 90 -5.06 -14.54 -4.67
N PRO A 91 -4.72 -15.21 -5.78
CA PRO A 91 -5.30 -14.93 -7.10
C PRO A 91 -6.85 -14.95 -7.15
N GLY A 92 -7.51 -15.67 -6.23
CA GLY A 92 -8.97 -15.69 -6.09
C GLY A 92 -9.57 -14.60 -5.20
N GLY A 93 -8.77 -13.67 -4.68
CA GLY A 93 -9.22 -12.56 -3.83
C GLY A 93 -9.32 -12.90 -2.33
N GLU A 94 -8.98 -14.12 -1.92
CA GLU A 94 -8.90 -14.49 -0.50
C GLU A 94 -7.76 -13.73 0.19
N ARG A 95 -8.02 -13.14 1.35
CA ARG A 95 -7.03 -12.40 2.15
C ARG A 95 -6.08 -13.38 2.86
N LEU A 96 -4.83 -13.45 2.40
CA LEU A 96 -3.79 -14.31 2.97
C LEU A 96 -3.14 -13.73 4.21
N ARG A 97 -2.86 -12.41 4.21
CA ARG A 97 -2.19 -11.72 5.32
C ARG A 97 -2.69 -10.29 5.50
N SER A 98 -2.59 -9.84 6.74
CA SER A 98 -2.87 -8.49 7.20
C SER A 98 -1.75 -8.08 8.16
N VAL A 99 -0.97 -7.05 7.78
CA VAL A 99 0.23 -6.61 8.54
C VAL A 99 0.22 -5.10 8.70
N TYR A 100 0.13 -4.63 9.94
CA TYR A 100 0.19 -3.21 10.25
C TYR A 100 1.62 -2.68 10.28
N GLY A 101 1.77 -1.41 9.92
CA GLY A 101 3.03 -0.69 10.00
C GLY A 101 3.99 -0.98 8.86
N SER A 102 5.13 -0.29 8.90
CA SER A 102 6.25 -0.46 7.96
C SER A 102 7.58 -0.41 8.70
N GLN A 103 7.59 -0.79 9.98
CA GLN A 103 8.82 -1.06 10.72
C GLN A 103 9.49 -2.33 10.19
N GLU A 104 10.74 -2.56 10.59
CA GLU A 104 11.56 -3.67 10.10
C GLU A 104 10.85 -5.04 10.23
N ASN A 105 10.26 -5.33 11.38
CA ASN A 105 9.51 -6.58 11.60
C ASN A 105 8.37 -6.81 10.59
N ALA A 106 7.61 -5.76 10.24
CA ALA A 106 6.54 -5.82 9.26
C ALA A 106 7.11 -6.06 7.86
N GLN A 107 8.20 -5.37 7.51
CA GLN A 107 8.89 -5.54 6.23
C GLN A 107 9.41 -6.96 6.05
N THR A 108 10.10 -7.50 7.06
CA THR A 108 10.62 -8.87 7.07
C THR A 108 9.50 -9.90 6.86
N ARG A 109 8.37 -9.76 7.58
CA ARG A 109 7.22 -10.68 7.42
C ARG A 109 6.62 -10.65 6.02
N LEU A 110 6.61 -9.48 5.38
CA LEU A 110 6.07 -9.31 4.03
C LEU A 110 7.04 -9.85 2.97
N ALA A 111 8.34 -9.68 3.17
CA ALA A 111 9.36 -10.25 2.29
C ALA A 111 9.26 -11.79 2.28
N TYR A 112 9.27 -12.43 3.45
CA TYR A 112 9.12 -13.89 3.55
C TYR A 112 7.82 -14.42 2.93
N LEU A 113 6.70 -13.69 3.11
CA LEU A 113 5.45 -14.05 2.47
C LEU A 113 5.57 -14.04 0.94
N LEU A 114 6.23 -13.02 0.38
CA LEU A 114 6.39 -12.92 -1.06
C LEU A 114 7.37 -13.97 -1.59
N GLU A 115 8.45 -14.27 -0.87
CA GLU A 115 9.33 -15.40 -1.19
C GLU A 115 8.56 -16.72 -1.23
N GLU A 116 7.74 -17.00 -0.21
CA GLU A 116 6.91 -18.21 -0.13
C GLU A 116 5.93 -18.30 -1.32
N LEU A 117 5.19 -17.22 -1.59
CA LEU A 117 4.17 -17.20 -2.64
C LEU A 117 4.75 -17.23 -4.06
N THR A 118 5.99 -16.78 -4.24
CA THR A 118 6.64 -16.69 -5.55
C THR A 118 7.63 -17.82 -5.81
N GLY A 119 7.66 -18.83 -4.94
CA GLY A 119 8.54 -19.99 -5.02
C GLY A 119 9.99 -19.58 -4.82
N GLY A 120 10.39 -19.37 -3.56
CA GLY A 120 11.74 -18.99 -3.14
C GLY A 120 12.83 -19.60 -4.01
N ALA A 121 13.80 -18.77 -4.39
CA ALA A 121 14.85 -19.09 -5.36
C ALA A 121 15.51 -20.47 -5.14
#